data_AF-A0A2E5TTU0-F1
#
_entry.id   AF-A0A2E5TTU0-F1
#
_cell.length_a   1.000
_cell.length_b   1.000
_cell.length_c   1.000
_cell.angle_alpha   90.00
_cell.angle_beta   90.00
_cell.angle_gamma   90.00
#
_symmetry.space_group_name_H-M   'P 1'
#
loop_
_entity.id
_entity.type
_entity.pdbx_description
1 polymer ?
#
loop_
_entity_poly.entity_id
_entity_poly.type
_entity_poly.pdbx_seq_one_letter_code
_entity_poly.pdbx_strand_id
1 'polypeptide(L)'
;MSPTQKKIGSVPYLNSVPLTYGIENEIDFVVPSLLAEKLRAGKLDAALVSITEALFHDGYEILDGVAIASEGPVKSVFLAHRQPLEKIHTIHCDTASLTSINLLRVLLAERDIKPIFKPLPNYKQASQSDNLLLIGNPAIDFLRAPHKHNIWDLGLAWQELTQLSF
;
A
#
# COMPACT_ATOMS: atom_id res chain seq x y z
N MET A 1 19.64 -20.60 28.97
CA MET A 1 18.36 -20.44 28.24
C MET A 1 18.72 -20.32 26.77
N SER A 2 18.17 -21.16 25.90
CA SER A 2 18.27 -20.93 24.45
C SER A 2 17.61 -19.59 24.13
N PRO A 3 18.16 -18.76 23.22
CA PRO A 3 17.46 -17.55 22.81
C PRO A 3 16.07 -17.94 22.32
N THR A 4 15.03 -17.32 22.87
CA THR A 4 13.69 -17.40 22.29
C THR A 4 13.81 -16.93 20.84
N GLN A 5 13.43 -17.80 19.89
CA GLN A 5 13.45 -17.43 18.48
C GLN A 5 12.54 -16.21 18.30
N LYS A 6 13.12 -15.10 17.81
CA LYS A 6 12.39 -13.86 17.56
C LYS A 6 11.32 -14.14 16.50
N LYS A 7 10.11 -13.66 16.74
CA LYS A 7 8.97 -13.82 15.83
C LYS A 7 8.82 -12.54 15.03
N ILE A 8 9.37 -12.54 13.82
CA ILE A 8 9.34 -11.37 12.93
C ILE A 8 8.29 -11.62 11.84
N GLY A 9 7.40 -10.65 11.61
CA GLY A 9 6.40 -10.73 10.55
C GLY A 9 6.74 -9.86 9.35
N SER A 10 6.44 -10.33 8.14
CA SER A 10 6.55 -9.52 6.93
C SER A 10 5.45 -9.86 5.93
N VAL A 11 5.27 -8.98 4.96
CA VAL A 11 4.31 -9.17 3.87
C VAL A 11 4.91 -10.03 2.76
N PRO A 12 4.13 -10.88 2.07
CA PRO A 12 4.62 -11.71 0.96
C PRO A 12 4.62 -10.94 -0.38
N TYR A 13 5.11 -9.70 -0.40
CA TYR A 13 5.07 -8.82 -1.58
C TYR A 13 6.48 -8.55 -2.11
N LEU A 14 6.59 -8.20 -3.40
CA LEU A 14 7.90 -8.01 -4.04
C LEU A 14 8.76 -6.92 -3.38
N ASN A 15 8.13 -5.90 -2.79
CA ASN A 15 8.83 -4.79 -2.15
C ASN A 15 9.47 -5.17 -0.80
N SER A 16 9.03 -6.24 -0.14
CA SER A 16 9.61 -6.70 1.12
C SER A 16 10.74 -7.71 0.94
N VAL A 17 10.85 -8.33 -0.25
CA VAL A 17 11.85 -9.38 -0.53
C VAL A 17 13.28 -8.94 -0.18
N PRO A 18 13.76 -7.73 -0.52
CA PRO A 18 15.11 -7.31 -0.13
C PRO A 18 15.30 -7.18 1.39
N LEU A 19 14.25 -6.82 2.14
CA LEU A 19 14.31 -6.66 3.59
C LEU A 19 14.36 -7.99 4.34
N THR A 20 13.84 -9.05 3.73
CA THR A 20 13.80 -10.39 4.33
C THR A 20 14.86 -11.33 3.78
N TYR A 21 15.72 -10.85 2.88
CA TYR A 21 16.71 -11.68 2.20
C TYR A 21 17.71 -12.30 3.18
N GLY A 22 17.84 -13.62 3.14
CA GLY A 22 18.76 -14.39 4.00
C GLY A 22 18.20 -14.74 5.39
N ILE A 23 17.02 -14.23 5.75
CA ILE A 23 16.33 -14.54 7.02
C ILE A 23 14.92 -15.09 6.80
N GLU A 24 14.57 -15.52 5.58
CA GLU A 24 13.22 -15.91 5.19
C GLU A 24 12.63 -17.02 6.08
N ASN A 25 13.48 -17.93 6.57
CA ASN A 25 13.08 -19.02 7.47
C ASN A 25 12.74 -18.55 8.89
N GLU A 26 13.04 -17.29 9.23
CA GLU A 26 12.74 -16.64 10.51
C GLU A 26 11.52 -15.70 10.39
N ILE A 27 10.97 -15.52 9.19
CA ILE A 27 9.86 -14.60 8.91
C ILE A 27 8.52 -15.34 8.83
N ASP A 28 7.54 -14.84 9.56
CA ASP A 28 6.13 -15.19 9.42
C ASP A 28 5.50 -14.34 8.30
N PHE A 29 5.48 -14.87 7.08
CA PHE A 29 4.91 -14.20 5.93
C PHE A 29 3.38 -14.28 5.93
N VAL A 30 2.72 -13.17 6.28
CA VAL A 30 1.26 -13.06 6.27
C VAL A 30 0.79 -11.71 5.72
N VAL A 31 -0.50 -11.64 5.41
CA VAL A 31 -1.11 -10.41 4.89
C VAL A 31 -1.06 -9.26 5.93
N PRO A 32 -1.03 -7.98 5.49
CA PRO A 32 -0.88 -6.83 6.39
C PRO A 32 -1.88 -6.79 7.56
N SER A 33 -3.15 -7.13 7.32
CA SER A 33 -4.18 -7.14 8.37
C SER A 33 -3.86 -8.13 9.49
N LEU A 34 -3.37 -9.32 9.12
CA LEU A 34 -3.00 -10.35 10.08
C LEU A 34 -1.68 -10.01 10.80
N LEU A 35 -0.74 -9.33 10.13
CA LEU A 35 0.47 -8.80 10.79
C LEU A 35 0.08 -7.83 11.91
N ALA A 36 -0.78 -6.86 11.61
CA ALA A 36 -1.26 -5.90 12.59
C ALA A 36 -1.98 -6.59 13.77
N GLU A 37 -2.87 -7.53 13.50
CA GLU A 37 -3.54 -8.31 14.55
C GLU A 37 -2.56 -9.11 15.42
N LYS A 38 -1.58 -9.78 14.82
CA LYS A 38 -0.58 -10.56 15.54
C LYS A 38 0.35 -9.67 16.36
N LEU A 39 0.74 -8.50 15.85
CA LEU A 39 1.57 -7.54 16.55
C LEU A 39 0.84 -6.98 17.78
N ARG A 40 -0.43 -6.53 17.63
CA ARG A 40 -1.27 -6.09 18.76
C ARG A 40 -1.46 -7.17 19.82
N ALA A 41 -1.57 -8.43 19.41
CA ALA A 41 -1.75 -9.55 20.31
C ALA A 41 -0.45 -10.04 20.98
N GLY A 42 0.70 -9.38 20.75
CA GLY A 42 2.00 -9.81 21.27
C GLY A 42 2.47 -11.15 20.72
N LYS A 43 1.96 -11.57 19.55
CA LYS A 43 2.34 -12.83 18.88
C LYS A 43 3.56 -12.66 17.98
N LEU A 44 3.89 -11.43 17.61
CA LEU A 44 5.10 -11.04 16.89
C LEU A 44 5.87 -10.04 17.75
N ASP A 45 7.20 -10.13 17.71
CA ASP A 45 8.11 -9.19 18.38
C ASP A 45 8.37 -7.95 17.51
N ALA A 46 8.32 -8.12 16.19
CA ALA A 46 8.44 -7.05 15.20
C ALA A 46 7.68 -7.43 13.93
N ALA A 47 7.17 -6.44 13.19
CA ALA A 47 6.51 -6.71 11.91
C ALA A 47 6.61 -5.53 10.95
N LEU A 48 6.70 -5.83 9.66
CA LEU A 48 6.55 -4.84 8.58
C LEU A 48 5.06 -4.52 8.37
N VAL A 49 4.59 -3.47 9.04
CA VAL A 49 3.20 -3.01 8.99
C VAL A 49 3.07 -1.69 8.22
N SER A 50 1.84 -1.35 7.85
CA SER A 50 1.56 -0.09 7.14
C SER A 50 1.68 1.11 8.06
N ILE A 51 2.06 2.29 7.54
CA ILE A 51 2.15 3.51 8.36
C ILE A 51 0.82 3.90 9.01
N THR A 52 -0.32 3.62 8.34
CA THR A 52 -1.65 3.81 8.92
C THR A 52 -1.87 3.00 10.20
N GLU A 53 -1.31 1.80 10.29
CA GLU A 53 -1.39 0.98 11.51
C GLU A 53 -0.63 1.64 12.65
N ALA A 54 0.59 2.10 12.37
CA ALA A 54 1.46 2.76 13.35
C ALA A 54 0.94 4.13 13.81
N LEU A 55 0.23 4.86 12.95
CA LEU A 55 -0.33 6.17 13.27
C LEU A 55 -1.65 6.11 14.05
N PHE A 56 -2.44 5.04 13.90
CA PHE A 56 -3.77 4.93 14.51
C PHE A 56 -3.85 4.00 15.70
N HIS A 57 -2.76 3.33 16.07
CA HIS A 57 -2.69 2.49 17.27
C HIS A 57 -1.44 2.82 18.06
N ASP A 58 -1.62 2.96 19.37
CA ASP A 58 -0.53 3.17 20.31
C ASP A 58 0.19 1.86 20.62
N GLY A 59 1.40 1.97 21.19
CA GLY A 59 2.16 0.82 21.67
C GLY A 59 3.14 0.23 20.66
N TYR A 60 3.41 0.95 19.57
CA TYR A 60 4.46 0.61 18.62
C TYR A 60 5.66 1.54 18.74
N GLU A 61 6.84 0.97 18.61
CA GLU A 61 8.07 1.70 18.34
C GLU A 61 8.46 1.47 16.88
N ILE A 62 8.60 2.55 16.12
CA ILE A 62 9.04 2.47 14.72
C ILE A 62 10.56 2.33 14.72
N LEU A 63 11.05 1.26 14.08
CA LEU A 63 12.49 1.05 13.90
C LEU A 63 13.04 2.07 12.89
N ASP A 64 14.00 2.87 13.33
CA ASP A 64 14.66 3.86 12.47
C ASP A 64 15.62 3.19 11.47
N GLY A 65 15.82 3.85 10.32
CA GLY A 65 16.74 3.42 9.28
C GLY A 65 16.21 2.36 8.30
N VAL A 66 14.96 1.90 8.46
CA VAL A 66 14.35 0.94 7.53
C VAL A 66 12.86 1.21 7.32
N ALA A 67 12.45 1.28 6.06
CA ALA A 67 11.05 1.44 5.67
C ALA A 67 10.83 0.93 4.23
N ILE A 68 9.56 0.66 3.90
CA ILE A 68 9.12 0.71 2.51
C ILE A 68 8.64 2.14 2.26
N ALA A 69 9.44 2.91 1.53
CA ALA A 69 9.17 4.30 1.18
C ALA A 69 9.51 4.54 -0.30
N SER A 70 9.02 5.65 -0.85
CA SER A 70 9.35 6.09 -2.21
C SER A 70 9.69 7.57 -2.27
N GLU A 71 10.75 7.89 -2.99
CA GLU A 71 11.05 9.24 -3.46
C GLU A 71 10.71 9.32 -4.95
N GLY A 72 9.58 9.96 -5.26
CA GLY A 72 9.01 10.00 -6.61
C GLY A 72 8.17 8.75 -6.94
N PRO A 73 8.15 8.29 -8.22
CA PRO A 73 7.21 7.25 -8.65
C PRO A 73 7.43 5.90 -7.94
N VAL A 74 6.38 5.40 -7.28
CA VAL A 74 6.40 4.10 -6.58
C VAL A 74 6.07 2.92 -7.51
N LYS A 75 5.44 3.19 -8.66
CA LYS A 75 5.08 2.25 -9.76
C LYS A 75 4.13 1.12 -9.40
N SER A 76 3.86 0.94 -8.11
CA SER A 76 3.03 -0.13 -7.57
C SER A 76 1.89 0.41 -6.70
N VAL A 77 1.66 1.72 -6.67
CA VAL A 77 0.52 2.37 -6.01
C VAL A 77 0.07 3.55 -6.87
N PHE A 78 -1.05 3.40 -7.57
CA PHE A 78 -1.55 4.42 -8.49
C PHE A 78 -3.07 4.37 -8.67
N LEU A 79 -3.65 5.52 -9.05
CA LEU A 79 -4.99 5.59 -9.59
C LEU A 79 -4.90 5.44 -11.12
N ALA A 80 -5.45 4.37 -11.67
CA ALA A 80 -5.67 4.24 -13.11
C ALA A 80 -7.05 4.82 -13.44
N HIS A 81 -7.12 5.72 -14.41
CA HIS A 81 -8.35 6.45 -14.76
C HIS A 81 -8.50 6.71 -16.27
N ARG A 82 -9.72 6.75 -16.78
CA ARG A 82 -10.00 7.02 -18.23
C ARG A 82 -10.53 8.42 -18.53
N GLN A 83 -10.76 9.21 -17.50
CA GLN A 83 -11.33 10.55 -17.58
C GLN A 83 -10.50 11.52 -16.72
N PRO A 84 -10.58 12.85 -16.93
CA PRO A 84 -9.95 13.82 -16.04
C PRO A 84 -10.34 13.56 -14.57
N LEU A 85 -9.40 13.78 -13.64
CA LEU A 85 -9.59 13.45 -12.22
C LEU A 85 -10.83 14.15 -11.63
N GLU A 86 -11.08 15.38 -12.08
CA GLU A 86 -12.18 16.25 -11.65
C GLU A 86 -13.56 15.69 -12.02
N LYS A 87 -13.63 14.76 -12.98
CA LYS A 87 -14.87 14.09 -13.41
C LYS A 87 -15.09 12.74 -12.73
N ILE A 88 -14.19 12.32 -11.86
CA ILE A 88 -14.29 11.01 -11.20
C ILE A 88 -15.30 11.09 -10.05
N HIS A 89 -16.41 10.37 -10.19
CA HIS A 89 -17.40 10.22 -9.12
C HIS A 89 -17.24 8.95 -8.29
N THR A 90 -16.61 7.90 -8.84
CA THR A 90 -16.44 6.62 -8.17
C THR A 90 -15.08 6.02 -8.49
N ILE A 91 -14.38 5.58 -7.44
CA ILE A 91 -13.11 4.87 -7.51
C ILE A 91 -13.30 3.48 -6.91
N HIS A 92 -12.91 2.45 -7.66
CA HIS A 92 -12.90 1.07 -7.15
C HIS A 92 -11.54 0.77 -6.52
N CYS A 93 -11.53 0.28 -5.29
CA CYS A 93 -10.31 0.01 -4.55
C CYS A 93 -10.44 -1.27 -3.72
N ASP A 94 -9.32 -1.93 -3.48
CA ASP A 94 -9.24 -2.99 -2.48
C ASP A 94 -9.23 -2.38 -1.08
N THR A 95 -10.26 -2.70 -0.29
CA THR A 95 -10.47 -2.16 1.06
C THR A 95 -9.37 -2.59 2.03
N ALA A 96 -8.57 -3.62 1.71
CA ALA A 96 -7.44 -4.03 2.53
C ALA A 96 -6.28 -3.01 2.51
N SER A 97 -6.23 -2.07 1.55
CA SER A 97 -5.14 -1.10 1.41
C SER A 97 -5.44 0.24 2.09
N LEU A 98 -5.51 0.24 3.42
CA LEU A 98 -5.86 1.45 4.19
C LEU A 98 -4.90 2.63 3.95
N THR A 99 -3.58 2.37 3.83
CA THR A 99 -2.58 3.43 3.57
C THR A 99 -2.81 4.10 2.22
N SER A 100 -2.91 3.32 1.14
CA SER A 100 -3.06 3.88 -0.20
C SER A 100 -4.41 4.57 -0.40
N ILE A 101 -5.47 4.08 0.24
CA ILE A 101 -6.78 4.77 0.23
C ILE A 101 -6.68 6.12 0.95
N ASN A 102 -6.01 6.18 2.09
CA ASN A 102 -5.86 7.44 2.83
C ASN A 102 -4.97 8.44 2.09
N LEU A 103 -3.85 7.99 1.50
CA LEU A 103 -3.02 8.84 0.65
C LEU A 103 -3.83 9.40 -0.53
N LEU A 104 -4.58 8.54 -1.23
CA LEU A 104 -5.42 8.98 -2.35
C LEU A 104 -6.49 10.00 -1.91
N ARG A 105 -7.10 9.81 -0.73
CA ARG A 105 -8.05 10.78 -0.17
C ARG A 105 -7.41 12.14 0.08
N VAL A 106 -6.22 12.18 0.66
CA VAL A 106 -5.47 13.43 0.87
C VAL A 106 -5.18 14.11 -0.46
N LEU A 107 -4.58 13.38 -1.42
CA LEU A 107 -4.23 13.93 -2.73
C LEU A 107 -5.42 14.46 -3.53
N LEU A 108 -6.58 13.81 -3.42
CA LEU A 108 -7.81 14.27 -4.07
C LEU A 108 -8.45 15.45 -3.34
N ALA A 109 -8.40 15.46 -2.00
CA ALA A 109 -8.94 16.55 -1.18
C ALA A 109 -8.20 17.88 -1.42
N GLU A 110 -6.88 17.83 -1.59
CA GLU A 110 -6.06 19.00 -1.99
C GLU A 110 -6.42 19.57 -3.37
N ARG A 111 -7.20 18.82 -4.17
CA ARG A 111 -7.74 19.24 -5.47
C ARG A 111 -9.25 19.47 -5.43
N ASP A 112 -9.87 19.50 -4.25
CA ASP A 112 -11.32 19.59 -4.04
C ASP A 112 -12.15 18.45 -4.69
N ILE A 113 -11.52 17.31 -4.97
CA ILE A 113 -12.17 16.14 -5.59
C ILE A 113 -12.62 15.16 -4.50
N LYS A 114 -13.93 14.82 -4.48
CA LYS A 114 -14.54 13.98 -3.43
C LYS A 114 -15.32 12.80 -4.03
N PRO A 115 -14.64 11.75 -4.53
CA PRO A 115 -15.31 10.60 -5.13
C PRO A 115 -15.80 9.64 -4.05
N ILE A 116 -16.72 8.77 -4.43
CA ILE A 116 -17.14 7.64 -3.61
C ILE A 116 -16.19 6.46 -3.84
N PHE A 117 -15.65 5.89 -2.76
CA PHE A 117 -14.84 4.68 -2.82
C PHE A 117 -15.75 3.45 -2.74
N LYS A 118 -15.59 2.52 -3.69
CA LYS A 118 -16.32 1.25 -3.72
C LYS A 118 -15.34 0.07 -3.72
N PRO A 119 -15.71 -1.09 -3.14
CA PRO A 119 -14.88 -2.29 -3.23
C PRO A 119 -14.62 -2.66 -4.69
N LEU A 120 -13.36 -2.98 -4.99
CA LEU A 120 -13.00 -3.61 -6.25
C LEU A 120 -13.44 -5.09 -6.19
N PRO A 121 -14.37 -5.55 -7.06
CA PRO A 121 -14.89 -6.90 -6.96
C PRO A 121 -13.85 -7.97 -7.31
N ASN A 122 -12.98 -7.71 -8.28
CA ASN A 122 -11.91 -8.62 -8.68
C ASN A 122 -10.83 -7.89 -9.48
N TYR A 123 -9.56 -8.13 -9.14
CA TYR A 123 -8.41 -7.65 -9.92
C TYR A 123 -8.40 -8.14 -11.37
N LYS A 124 -8.95 -9.33 -11.67
CA LYS A 124 -9.06 -9.85 -13.05
C LYS A 124 -9.96 -8.98 -13.95
N GLN A 125 -10.88 -8.21 -13.37
CA GLN A 125 -11.77 -7.30 -14.08
C GLN A 125 -11.36 -5.83 -13.89
N ALA A 126 -10.18 -5.58 -13.31
CA ALA A 126 -9.66 -4.23 -13.07
C ALA A 126 -9.66 -3.38 -14.35
N SER A 127 -9.23 -3.95 -15.48
CA SER A 127 -9.18 -3.25 -16.78
C SER A 127 -10.56 -2.87 -17.34
N GLN A 128 -11.65 -3.43 -16.82
CA GLN A 128 -13.01 -3.08 -17.23
C GLN A 128 -13.54 -1.86 -16.47
N SER A 129 -13.02 -1.59 -15.27
CA SER A 129 -13.39 -0.41 -14.49
C SER A 129 -12.71 0.85 -15.03
N ASP A 130 -13.41 1.98 -15.04
CA ASP A 130 -12.84 3.22 -15.56
C ASP A 130 -11.87 3.90 -14.59
N ASN A 131 -12.12 3.81 -13.28
CA ASN A 131 -11.28 4.40 -12.24
C ASN A 131 -11.03 3.39 -11.13
N LEU A 132 -9.77 3.08 -10.88
CA LEU A 132 -9.36 2.06 -9.94
C LEU A 132 -8.05 2.41 -9.24
N LEU A 133 -8.04 2.28 -7.91
CA LEU A 133 -6.81 2.30 -7.13
C LEU A 133 -6.22 0.90 -7.13
N LEU A 134 -5.01 0.77 -7.66
CA LEU A 134 -4.27 -0.50 -7.67
C LEU A 134 -3.01 -0.39 -6.81
N ILE A 135 -2.70 -1.49 -6.12
CA ILE A 135 -1.53 -1.61 -5.26
C ILE A 135 -0.74 -2.90 -5.49
N GLY A 136 0.54 -2.90 -5.13
CA GLY A 136 1.40 -4.08 -5.06
C GLY A 136 1.58 -4.81 -6.38
N ASN A 137 1.69 -6.14 -6.31
CA ASN A 137 1.89 -6.98 -7.49
C ASN A 137 0.78 -6.84 -8.54
N PRO A 138 -0.53 -6.80 -8.19
CA PRO A 138 -1.59 -6.55 -9.16
C PRO A 138 -1.45 -5.23 -9.92
N ALA A 139 -0.93 -4.17 -9.28
CA ALA A 139 -0.64 -2.91 -9.94
C ALA A 139 0.49 -3.05 -10.97
N ILE A 140 1.56 -3.77 -10.61
CA ILE A 140 2.68 -4.06 -11.51
C ILE A 140 2.21 -4.89 -12.71
N ASP A 141 1.41 -5.92 -12.48
CA ASP A 141 0.85 -6.77 -13.53
C ASP A 141 -0.09 -5.98 -14.45
N PHE A 142 -0.88 -5.07 -13.90
CA PHE A 142 -1.74 -4.18 -14.68
C PHE A 142 -0.93 -3.29 -15.63
N LEU A 143 0.16 -2.67 -15.17
CA LEU A 143 1.03 -1.84 -16.02
C LEU A 143 1.74 -2.62 -17.13
N ARG A 144 1.92 -3.93 -16.94
CA ARG A 144 2.52 -4.82 -17.97
C ARG A 144 1.50 -5.30 -19.00
N ALA A 145 0.21 -5.22 -18.69
CA ALA A 145 -0.87 -5.62 -19.58
C ALA A 145 -1.39 -4.42 -20.41
N PRO A 146 -1.98 -4.65 -21.60
CA PRO A 146 -2.61 -3.58 -22.36
C PRO A 146 -3.76 -2.92 -21.58
N HIS A 147 -3.69 -1.60 -21.41
CA HIS A 147 -4.75 -0.78 -20.83
C HIS A 147 -4.89 0.55 -21.58
N LYS A 148 -6.04 1.21 -21.40
CA LYS A 148 -6.32 2.55 -21.98
C LYS A 148 -6.33 3.66 -20.93
N HIS A 149 -5.97 3.32 -19.70
CA HIS A 149 -6.01 4.21 -18.55
C HIS A 149 -4.78 5.12 -18.54
N ASN A 150 -5.00 6.38 -18.14
CA ASN A 150 -3.94 7.23 -17.62
C ASN A 150 -3.56 6.72 -16.23
N ILE A 151 -2.28 6.84 -15.88
CA ILE A 151 -1.73 6.39 -14.60
C ILE A 151 -1.34 7.62 -13.79
N TRP A 152 -2.00 7.81 -12.66
CA TRP A 152 -1.61 8.79 -11.66
C TRP A 152 -0.94 8.07 -10.49
N ASP A 153 0.40 8.07 -10.52
CA ASP A 153 1.24 7.44 -9.48
C ASP A 153 1.18 8.25 -8.19
N LEU A 154 0.84 7.60 -7.07
CA LEU A 154 0.59 8.33 -5.82
C LEU A 154 1.88 8.75 -5.11
N GLY A 155 2.99 8.04 -5.33
CA GLY A 155 4.30 8.45 -4.81
C GLY A 155 4.79 9.71 -5.50
N LEU A 156 4.66 9.76 -6.83
CA LEU A 156 4.96 10.97 -7.59
C LEU A 156 4.02 12.12 -7.21
N ALA A 157 2.70 11.86 -7.13
CA ALA A 157 1.74 12.89 -6.77
C ALA A 157 1.99 13.49 -5.37
N TRP A 158 2.42 12.66 -4.41
CA TRP A 158 2.81 13.13 -3.08
C TRP A 158 4.06 14.00 -3.13
N GLN A 159 5.08 13.57 -3.86
CA GLN A 159 6.31 14.34 -4.02
C GLN A 159 6.04 15.69 -4.71
N GLU A 160 5.22 15.71 -5.76
CA GLU A 160 4.84 16.95 -6.44
C GLU A 160 4.11 17.91 -5.49
N LEU A 161 3.21 17.39 -4.65
CA LEU A 161 2.45 18.18 -3.69
C LEU A 161 3.32 18.72 -2.54
N THR A 162 4.20 17.90 -1.98
CA THR A 162 4.84 18.17 -0.68
C THR A 162 6.34 18.42 -0.77
N GLN A 163 6.98 18.03 -1.87
CA GLN A 163 8.44 17.96 -2.03
C GLN A 163 9.12 16.98 -1.05
N LEU A 164 8.36 16.02 -0.50
CA LEU A 164 8.84 15.01 0.45
C LEU A 164 8.67 13.60 -0.11
N SER A 165 9.40 12.63 0.46
CA SER A 165 9.15 11.20 0.26
C SER A 165 7.85 10.78 0.95
N PHE A 166 7.27 9.68 0.46
CA PHE A 166 6.17 8.99 1.12
C PHE A 166 6.64 7.67 1.75
#